data_AF-H1G521-F1
#
_entry.id   AF-H1G521-F1
#
_cell.length_a   1.000
_cell.length_b   1.000
_cell.length_c   1.000
_cell.angle_alpha   90.00
_cell.angle_beta   90.00
_cell.angle_gamma   90.00
#
_symmetry.space_group_name_H-M   'P 1'
#
loop_
_entity.id
_entity.type
_entity.pdbx_description
1 polymer ?
#
loop_
_entity_poly.entity_id
_entity_poly.type
_entity_poly.pdbx_seq_one_letter_code
_entity_poly.pdbx_strand_id
1 'polypeptide(L)'
;MDTKKNPRPAATGAGVESGNPANPNPTPKLRPTSKKLRVLKALAAGGKYHRFQAEHALNDHCLHSTVAEIQGRYGIEVAREFVKVPGYMGEPTRVCSYWLDDRNRAKARKLLQVMGVRSGPYRREAMDDCLREKWSRRDGEAEAR
;
A
#
# COMPACT_ATOMS: atom_id res chain seq x y z
N MET A 1 15.41 39.46 -44.74
CA MET A 1 14.99 39.51 -43.32
C MET A 1 14.98 38.07 -42.84
N ASP A 2 16.17 37.59 -42.51
CA ASP A 2 16.50 36.17 -42.45
C ASP A 2 16.56 35.75 -40.99
N THR A 3 15.53 35.04 -40.53
CA THR A 3 15.45 34.56 -39.15
C THR A 3 16.44 33.43 -38.95
N LYS A 4 17.56 33.75 -38.30
CA LYS A 4 18.62 32.82 -37.88
C LYS A 4 18.05 31.80 -36.89
N LYS A 5 17.66 30.62 -37.38
CA LYS A 5 17.18 29.47 -36.60
C LYS A 5 18.39 28.80 -35.95
N ASN A 6 18.74 29.17 -34.72
CA ASN A 6 19.77 28.46 -33.96
C ASN A 6 19.26 27.06 -33.56
N PRO A 7 19.99 25.97 -33.86
CA PRO A 7 19.61 24.63 -33.43
C PRO A 7 19.86 24.43 -31.91
N ARG A 8 18.95 23.73 -31.25
CA ARG A 8 19.06 23.28 -29.85
C ARG A 8 20.34 22.42 -29.69
N PRO A 9 21.19 22.65 -28.68
CA PRO A 9 22.28 21.72 -28.39
C PRO A 9 21.70 20.40 -27.87
N ALA A 10 22.19 19.28 -28.43
CA ALA A 10 21.91 17.93 -27.95
C ALA A 10 22.47 17.79 -26.53
N ALA A 11 21.60 17.68 -25.54
CA ALA A 11 21.98 17.33 -24.18
C ALA A 11 22.29 15.83 -24.14
N THR A 12 23.54 15.47 -24.46
CA THR A 12 24.12 14.17 -24.11
C THR A 12 24.35 14.17 -22.60
N GLY A 13 23.30 13.88 -21.85
CA GLY A 13 23.39 13.63 -20.41
C GLY A 13 23.97 12.25 -20.17
N ALA A 14 25.30 12.16 -20.08
CA ALA A 14 25.98 11.03 -19.47
C ALA A 14 25.54 10.96 -18.00
N GLY A 15 24.58 10.08 -17.69
CA GLY A 15 24.21 9.77 -16.33
C GLY A 15 25.36 9.04 -15.66
N VAL A 16 26.11 9.75 -14.82
CA VAL A 16 27.10 9.16 -13.93
C VAL A 16 26.33 8.32 -12.91
N GLU A 17 26.43 7.00 -13.04
CA GLU A 17 25.98 6.04 -12.03
C GLU A 17 26.85 6.22 -10.77
N SER A 18 26.42 7.06 -9.83
CA SER A 18 26.97 7.04 -8.48
C SER A 18 26.47 5.79 -7.74
N GLY A 19 27.19 4.69 -7.93
CA GLY A 19 27.14 3.54 -7.03
C GLY A 19 27.66 3.95 -5.66
N ASN A 20 26.74 4.21 -4.72
CA ASN A 20 27.09 4.39 -3.32
C ASN A 20 27.27 3.00 -2.70
N PRO A 21 28.40 2.66 -2.06
CA PRO A 21 28.58 1.33 -1.47
C PRO A 21 27.54 1.13 -0.37
N ALA A 22 26.64 0.17 -0.58
CA ALA A 22 25.57 -0.19 0.33
C ALA A 22 26.15 -0.72 1.65
N ASN A 23 26.36 0.18 2.60
CA ASN A 23 26.50 -0.17 4.00
C ASN A 23 25.26 -1.04 4.35
N PRO A 24 25.40 -2.27 4.88
CA PRO A 24 24.26 -3.12 5.18
C PRO A 24 23.45 -2.44 6.28
N ASN A 25 22.44 -1.70 5.86
CA ASN A 25 21.62 -0.88 6.73
C ASN A 25 20.97 -1.83 7.74
N PRO A 26 21.23 -1.69 9.06
CA PRO A 26 20.63 -2.59 10.05
C PRO A 26 19.12 -2.57 9.85
N THR A 27 18.52 -3.77 9.79
CA THR A 27 17.10 -3.95 9.51
C THR A 27 16.29 -2.98 10.37
N PRO A 28 15.57 -2.01 9.76
CA PRO A 28 15.00 -0.93 10.54
C PRO A 28 13.88 -1.46 11.43
N LYS A 29 14.10 -1.37 12.75
CA LYS A 29 13.11 -1.72 13.78
C LYS A 29 11.85 -0.87 13.55
N LEU A 30 10.70 -1.51 13.30
CA LEU A 30 9.42 -0.81 13.24
C LEU A 30 9.07 -0.31 14.64
N ARG A 31 8.78 0.98 14.77
CA ARG A 31 8.23 1.50 16.02
C ARG A 31 6.84 0.89 16.24
N PRO A 32 6.47 0.47 17.48
CA PRO A 32 5.18 -0.14 17.80
C PRO A 32 3.93 0.69 17.41
N THR A 33 4.09 2.00 17.21
CA THR A 33 3.01 2.93 16.81
C THR A 33 3.11 3.37 15.35
N SER A 34 4.05 2.83 14.57
CA SER A 34 4.27 3.28 13.21
C SER A 34 3.09 2.95 12.29
N LYS A 35 2.78 3.86 11.36
CA LYS A 35 1.77 3.64 10.29
C LYS A 35 2.00 2.32 9.54
N LYS A 36 3.27 1.97 9.32
CA LYS A 36 3.71 0.76 8.60
C LYS A 36 3.35 -0.50 9.36
N LEU A 37 3.56 -0.50 10.68
CA LEU A 37 3.19 -1.64 11.51
C LEU A 37 1.68 -1.85 11.51
N ARG A 38 0.88 -0.78 11.58
CA ARG A 38 -0.58 -0.89 11.52
C ARG A 38 -1.05 -1.53 10.21
N VAL A 39 -0.53 -1.06 9.08
CA VAL A 39 -0.81 -1.64 7.76
C VAL A 39 -0.36 -3.08 7.66
N LEU A 40 0.86 -3.39 8.10
CA LEU A 40 1.39 -4.75 8.08
C LEU A 40 0.56 -5.71 8.94
N LYS A 41 0.11 -5.29 10.13
CA LYS A 41 -0.76 -6.11 10.98
C LYS A 41 -2.11 -6.39 10.31
N ALA A 42 -2.72 -5.38 9.71
CA ALA A 42 -3.99 -5.51 9.02
C ALA A 42 -3.91 -6.47 7.81
N LEU A 43 -2.84 -6.33 7.02
CA LEU A 43 -2.57 -7.23 5.90
C LEU A 43 -2.23 -8.66 6.36
N ALA A 44 -1.45 -8.81 7.44
CA ALA A 44 -1.08 -10.12 8.00
C ALA A 44 -2.29 -10.87 8.61
N ALA A 45 -3.29 -10.15 9.12
CA ALA A 45 -4.57 -10.73 9.53
C ALA A 45 -5.31 -11.35 8.33
N GLY A 46 -5.07 -10.84 7.11
CA GLY A 46 -5.72 -11.28 5.87
C GLY A 46 -6.71 -10.27 5.32
N GLY A 47 -6.68 -9.02 5.81
CA GLY A 47 -7.51 -7.97 5.23
C GLY A 47 -7.01 -7.57 3.84
N LYS A 48 -7.96 -7.23 2.97
CA LYS A 48 -7.74 -6.63 1.65
C LYS A 48 -8.14 -5.16 1.76
N TYR A 49 -7.24 -4.25 1.40
CA TYR A 49 -7.44 -2.81 1.61
C TYR A 49 -7.15 -2.01 0.33
N HIS A 50 -8.05 -1.12 -0.05
CA HIS A 50 -7.76 -0.01 -0.95
C HIS A 50 -7.51 1.29 -0.17
N ARG A 51 -7.06 2.35 -0.86
CA ARG A 51 -6.63 3.61 -0.20
C ARG A 51 -7.67 4.18 0.77
N PHE A 52 -8.94 4.21 0.38
CA PHE A 52 -10.00 4.78 1.21
C PHE A 52 -10.27 3.92 2.45
N GLN A 53 -10.29 2.59 2.31
CA GLN A 53 -10.41 1.69 3.46
C GLN A 53 -9.22 1.85 4.42
N ALA A 54 -8.00 1.94 3.89
CA ALA A 54 -6.81 2.14 4.70
C ALA A 54 -6.79 3.49 5.42
N GLU A 55 -7.29 4.55 4.78
CA GLU A 55 -7.46 5.85 5.42
C GLU A 55 -8.44 5.77 6.60
N HIS A 56 -9.60 5.14 6.40
CA HIS A 56 -10.62 5.04 7.45
C HIS A 56 -10.23 4.09 8.59
N ALA A 57 -9.69 2.91 8.28
CA ALA A 57 -9.41 1.87 9.26
C ALA A 57 -8.02 2.02 9.91
N LEU A 58 -7.02 2.46 9.14
CA LEU A 58 -5.60 2.43 9.52
C LEU A 58 -5.00 3.83 9.63
N ASN A 59 -5.76 4.88 9.32
CA ASN A 59 -5.28 6.26 9.20
C ASN A 59 -4.02 6.36 8.33
N ASP A 60 -4.01 5.63 7.21
CA ASP A 60 -2.93 5.70 6.23
C ASP A 60 -3.45 6.32 4.93
N HIS A 61 -3.09 7.57 4.70
CA HIS A 61 -3.47 8.31 3.49
C HIS A 61 -2.66 7.88 2.26
N CYS A 62 -1.48 7.28 2.47
CA CYS A 62 -0.53 6.96 1.40
C CYS A 62 -0.24 5.46 1.31
N LEU A 63 -1.30 4.64 1.23
CA LEU A 63 -1.19 3.18 1.21
C LEU A 63 -0.18 2.65 0.16
N HIS A 64 -0.21 3.22 -1.05
CA HIS A 64 0.69 2.85 -2.15
C HIS A 64 2.18 2.98 -1.74
N SER A 65 2.54 4.10 -1.09
CA SER A 65 3.91 4.36 -0.62
C SER A 65 4.27 3.47 0.56
N THR A 66 3.32 3.26 1.48
CA THR A 66 3.52 2.36 2.63
C THR A 66 3.78 0.92 2.18
N VAL A 67 2.99 0.42 1.21
CA VAL A 67 3.19 -0.89 0.59
C VAL A 67 4.55 -1.00 -0.08
N ALA A 68 4.93 -0.02 -0.91
CA ALA A 68 6.23 -0.02 -1.58
C ALA A 68 7.39 -0.12 -0.56
N GLU A 69 7.28 0.59 0.56
CA GLU A 69 8.28 0.51 1.62
C GLU A 69 8.27 -0.85 2.34
N ILE A 70 7.09 -1.44 2.58
CA ILE A 70 6.99 -2.78 3.19
C ILE A 70 7.71 -3.82 2.31
N GLN A 71 7.50 -3.76 0.99
CA GLN A 71 8.14 -4.69 0.05
C GLN A 71 9.66 -4.48 0.04
N GLY A 72 10.11 -3.24 -0.12
CA GLY A 72 11.54 -2.93 -0.23
C GLY A 72 12.33 -3.19 1.05
N ARG A 73 11.73 -2.97 2.22
CA ARG A 73 12.44 -3.11 3.51
C ARG A 73 12.35 -4.50 4.13
N TYR A 74 11.27 -5.22 3.90
CA TYR A 74 10.99 -6.49 4.59
C TYR A 74 10.92 -7.70 3.66
N GLY A 75 11.01 -7.51 2.34
CA GLY A 75 10.97 -8.62 1.38
C GLY A 75 9.62 -9.38 1.40
N ILE A 76 8.56 -8.68 1.78
CA ILE A 76 7.18 -9.19 1.78
C ILE A 76 6.55 -8.72 0.47
N GLU A 77 6.14 -9.65 -0.37
CA GLU A 77 5.48 -9.31 -1.63
C GLU A 77 3.99 -9.03 -1.36
N VAL A 78 3.48 -7.92 -1.92
CA VAL A 78 2.10 -7.49 -1.75
C VAL A 78 1.37 -7.60 -3.08
N ALA A 79 0.35 -8.46 -3.10
CA ALA A 79 -0.52 -8.61 -4.25
C ALA A 79 -1.38 -7.35 -4.42
N ARG A 80 -1.67 -7.00 -5.68
CA ARG A 80 -2.38 -5.78 -6.05
C ARG A 80 -3.31 -6.00 -7.24
N GLU A 81 -4.45 -5.34 -7.21
CA GLU A 81 -5.45 -5.37 -8.28
C GLU A 81 -6.20 -4.04 -8.36
N PHE A 82 -6.64 -3.66 -9.56
CA PHE A 82 -7.50 -2.49 -9.73
C PHE A 82 -8.97 -2.88 -9.56
N VAL A 83 -9.62 -2.29 -8.57
CA VAL A 83 -11.03 -2.46 -8.26
C VAL A 83 -11.77 -1.16 -8.58
N LYS A 84 -13.00 -1.24 -9.07
CA LYS A 84 -13.88 -0.07 -9.22
C LYS A 84 -14.63 0.15 -7.91
N VAL A 85 -14.57 1.37 -7.38
CA VAL A 85 -15.31 1.78 -6.19
C VAL A 85 -16.20 2.97 -6.53
N PRO A 86 -17.38 3.10 -5.93
CA PRO A 86 -18.24 4.27 -6.14
C PRO A 86 -17.52 5.56 -5.72
N GLY A 87 -17.39 6.47 -6.66
CA GLY A 87 -16.77 7.79 -6.48
C GLY A 87 -17.81 8.88 -6.25
N TYR A 88 -17.44 10.10 -6.63
CA TYR A 88 -18.30 11.27 -6.47
C TYR A 88 -19.58 11.11 -7.29
N MET A 89 -20.74 11.37 -6.67
CA MET A 89 -22.07 11.22 -7.29
C MET A 89 -22.35 9.83 -7.89
N GLY A 90 -21.68 8.78 -7.39
CA GLY A 90 -21.87 7.42 -7.88
C GLY A 90 -21.01 7.06 -9.11
N GLU A 91 -20.24 8.01 -9.64
CA GLU A 91 -19.34 7.73 -10.77
C GLU A 91 -18.21 6.77 -10.35
N PRO A 92 -18.03 5.62 -11.02
CA PRO A 92 -17.08 4.61 -10.61
C PRO A 92 -15.64 5.10 -10.76
N THR A 93 -14.87 5.05 -9.68
CA THR A 93 -13.45 5.36 -9.66
C THR A 93 -12.63 4.08 -9.56
N ARG A 94 -11.60 3.94 -10.39
CA ARG A 94 -10.67 2.82 -10.29
C ARG A 94 -9.63 3.10 -9.20
N VAL A 95 -9.50 2.18 -8.25
CA VAL A 95 -8.51 2.24 -7.18
C VAL A 95 -7.74 0.93 -7.07
N CYS A 96 -6.51 1.00 -6.54
CA CYS A 96 -5.72 -0.19 -6.30
C CYS A 96 -6.05 -0.77 -4.92
N SER A 97 -6.35 -2.07 -4.89
CA SER A 97 -6.55 -2.87 -3.69
C SER A 97 -5.34 -3.74 -3.45
N TYR A 98 -4.93 -3.86 -2.19
CA TYR A 98 -3.73 -4.57 -1.76
C TYR A 98 -4.06 -5.67 -0.75
N TRP A 99 -3.40 -6.81 -0.87
CA TRP A 99 -3.50 -7.92 0.09
C TRP A 99 -2.21 -8.75 0.09
N LEU A 100 -2.10 -9.68 1.02
CA LEU A 100 -1.00 -10.64 1.07
C LEU A 100 -1.54 -12.04 0.74
N ASP A 101 -0.79 -12.80 -0.06
CA ASP A 101 -1.00 -14.24 -0.19
C ASP A 101 -0.62 -14.97 1.12
N ASP A 102 -0.97 -16.24 1.24
CA ASP A 102 -0.74 -17.00 2.48
C ASP A 102 0.74 -17.14 2.85
N ARG A 103 1.64 -17.23 1.87
CA ARG A 103 3.08 -17.32 2.10
C ARG A 103 3.62 -16.02 2.69
N ASN A 104 3.22 -14.89 2.12
CA ASN A 104 3.62 -13.56 2.56
C ASN A 104 2.91 -13.15 3.86
N ARG A 105 1.68 -13.62 4.11
CA ARG A 105 1.02 -13.52 5.42
C ARG A 105 1.82 -14.24 6.50
N ALA A 106 2.28 -15.46 6.25
CA ALA A 106 3.11 -16.20 7.19
C ALA A 106 4.42 -15.46 7.50
N LYS A 107 5.10 -14.93 6.47
CA LYS A 107 6.29 -14.07 6.64
C LYS A 107 6.00 -12.84 7.48
N ALA A 108 4.91 -12.13 7.17
CA ALA A 108 4.49 -10.94 7.89
C ALA A 108 4.22 -11.23 9.37
N ARG A 109 3.51 -12.32 9.68
CA ARG A 109 3.25 -12.76 11.06
C ARG A 109 4.54 -13.09 11.82
N LYS A 110 5.46 -13.82 11.18
CA LYS A 110 6.78 -14.12 11.77
C LYS A 110 7.56 -12.83 12.06
N LEU A 111 7.54 -11.88 11.14
CA LEU A 111 8.18 -10.58 11.33
C LEU A 111 7.58 -9.81 12.52
N LEU A 112 6.25 -9.79 12.64
CA LEU A 112 5.56 -9.17 13.76
C LEU A 112 5.93 -9.81 15.11
N GLN A 113 6.05 -11.15 15.14
CA GLN A 113 6.47 -11.89 16.33
C GLN A 113 7.91 -11.56 16.74
N VAL A 114 8.85 -11.51 15.78
CA VAL A 114 10.25 -11.09 16.02
C VAL A 114 10.33 -9.67 16.57
N MET A 115 9.41 -8.79 16.15
CA MET A 115 9.32 -7.42 16.67
C MET A 115 8.67 -7.32 18.06
N GLY A 116 8.27 -8.44 18.67
CA GLY A 116 7.58 -8.46 19.97
C GLY A 116 6.16 -7.88 19.92
N VAL A 117 5.61 -7.72 18.72
CA VAL A 117 4.28 -7.16 18.52
C VAL A 117 3.29 -8.32 18.43
N ARG A 118 2.40 -8.45 19.42
CA ARG A 118 1.30 -9.41 19.33
C ARG A 118 0.50 -9.12 18.05
N SER A 119 0.39 -10.12 17.16
CA SER A 119 -0.53 -10.14 16.03
C SER A 119 -1.96 -10.38 16.52
N GLY A 120 -2.37 -9.66 17.56
CA GLY A 120 -3.78 -9.57 17.94
C GLY A 120 -4.52 -8.71 16.92
N PRO A 121 -5.84 -8.92 16.76
CA PRO A 121 -6.65 -8.10 15.88
C PRO A 121 -6.43 -6.63 16.25
N TYR A 122 -6.25 -5.79 15.23
CA TYR A 122 -6.24 -4.34 15.46
C TYR A 122 -7.53 -4.00 16.20
N ARG A 123 -7.40 -3.26 17.30
CA ARG A 123 -8.44 -2.97 18.30
C ARG A 123 -9.70 -2.38 17.65
N ARG A 124 -10.56 -3.24 17.09
CA ARG A 124 -11.95 -3.10 16.64
C ARG A 124 -12.28 -4.32 15.75
N GLU A 125 -12.51 -5.48 16.34
CA GLU A 125 -13.24 -6.56 15.64
C GLU A 125 -14.61 -6.05 15.15
N ALA A 126 -15.16 -5.01 15.80
CA ALA A 126 -16.38 -4.31 15.39
C ALA A 126 -16.30 -3.49 14.08
N MET A 127 -15.12 -3.16 13.54
CA MET A 127 -15.04 -2.36 12.30
C MET A 127 -14.90 -3.19 11.04
N ASP A 128 -14.28 -4.38 11.10
CA ASP A 128 -14.13 -5.25 9.93
C ASP A 128 -15.49 -5.83 9.50
N ASP A 129 -16.38 -6.16 10.45
CA ASP A 129 -17.77 -6.54 10.12
C ASP A 129 -18.59 -5.35 9.61
N CYS A 130 -18.48 -4.18 10.25
CA CYS A 130 -19.18 -2.97 9.80
C CYS A 130 -18.71 -2.51 8.40
N LEU A 131 -17.42 -2.62 8.09
CA LEU A 131 -16.87 -2.31 6.77
C LEU A 131 -17.26 -3.38 5.74
N ARG A 132 -17.25 -4.65 6.10
CA ARG A 132 -17.72 -5.74 5.23
C ARG A 132 -19.19 -5.53 4.86
N GLU A 133 -20.06 -5.20 5.82
CA GLU A 133 -21.47 -4.90 5.55
C GLU A 133 -21.69 -3.59 4.78
N LYS A 134 -20.95 -2.51 5.13
CA LYS A 134 -21.12 -1.19 4.51
C LYS A 134 -20.63 -1.11 3.07
N TRP A 135 -19.65 -1.94 2.69
CA TRP A 135 -19.19 -2.05 1.31
C TRP A 135 -19.87 -3.20 0.54
N SER A 136 -20.22 -4.32 1.19
CA SER A 136 -20.99 -5.41 0.54
C SER A 136 -22.39 -4.97 0.11
N ARG A 137 -23.04 -4.03 0.83
CA ARG A 137 -24.32 -3.43 0.39
C ARG A 137 -24.14 -2.48 -0.80
N ARG A 138 -22.94 -1.95 -1.02
CA ARG A 138 -22.66 -0.98 -2.08
C ARG A 138 -22.22 -1.66 -3.39
N ASP A 139 -21.63 -2.84 -3.31
CA ASP A 139 -21.27 -3.66 -4.48
C ASP A 139 -22.48 -4.39 -5.09
N GLY A 140 -23.57 -4.57 -4.33
CA GLY A 140 -24.79 -5.28 -4.76
C GLY A 140 -25.87 -4.44 -5.45
N GLU A 141 -25.76 -3.11 -5.49
CA GLU A 141 -26.75 -2.23 -6.17
C GLU A 141 -26.35 -1.87 -7.61
N ALA A 142 -25.21 -2.34 -8.11
CA ALA A 142 -24.76 -2.09 -9.48
C ALA A 142 -25.36 -3.06 -10.53
N GLU A 143 -26.13 -4.08 -10.11
CA GLU A 143 -26.69 -5.11 -11.00
C GLU A 143 -28.22 -5.00 -11.17
N ALA A 144 -28.80 -3.84 -10.84
CA ALA A 144 -30.22 -3.55 -11.06
C ALA A 144 -30.41 -2.21 -11.77
N ARG A 145 -29.96 -2.12 -13.03
CA ARG A 145 -30.49 -1.16 -14.01
C ARG A 145 -30.12 -1.52 -15.44
#